data_AF-A0AA36PMA6-F1
#
_entry.id   AF-A0AA36PMA6-F1
#
_cell.length_a   1.000
_cell.length_b   1.000
_cell.length_c   1.000
_cell.angle_alpha   90.00
_cell.angle_beta   90.00
_cell.angle_gamma   90.00
#
_symmetry.space_group_name_H-M   'P 1'
#
loop_
_entity.id
_entity.type
_entity.pdbx_description
1 polymer ?
#
loop_
_entity_poly.entity_id
_entity_poly.type
_entity_poly.pdbx_seq_one_letter_code
_entity_poly.pdbx_strand_id
1 'polypeptide(L)'
;MTWLVSNWRTVFVALVIPAFLFLLLNRNHLSNQVEKREAELVTEQATNVALGNIIDAYGANDAANRAATARQLDKERKLRNESEDRLRRFKASAASDDCSIKPLPDASIVILQE
;
A
#
# COMPACT_ATOMS: atom_id res chain seq x y z
N MET A 1 -62.71 41.48 16.26
CA MET A 1 -62.82 40.19 15.55
C MET A 1 -63.49 40.31 14.18
N THR A 2 -64.46 41.21 13.96
CA THR A 2 -65.19 41.34 12.69
C THR A 2 -64.32 41.78 11.49
N TRP A 3 -63.28 42.58 11.70
CA TRP A 3 -62.34 43.01 10.64
C TRP A 3 -61.51 41.85 10.06
N LEU A 4 -61.01 40.97 10.92
CA LEU A 4 -60.29 39.76 10.51
C LEU A 4 -61.16 38.80 9.70
N VAL A 5 -62.45 38.68 10.05
CA VAL A 5 -63.42 37.86 9.32
C VAL A 5 -63.78 38.52 7.98
N SER A 6 -63.97 39.84 7.95
CA SER A 6 -64.28 40.59 6.72
C SER A 6 -63.10 40.63 5.73
N ASN A 7 -61.86 40.64 6.22
CA ASN A 7 -60.63 40.68 5.44
C ASN A 7 -59.85 39.35 5.45
N TRP A 8 -60.51 38.23 5.76
CA TRP A 8 -59.89 36.91 5.89
C TRP A 8 -59.01 36.52 4.69
N ARG A 9 -59.43 36.89 3.47
CA ARG A 9 -58.68 36.62 2.23
C ARG A 9 -57.30 37.29 2.23
N THR A 10 -57.18 38.52 2.69
CA THR A 10 -55.89 39.23 2.70
C THR A 10 -54.97 38.67 3.77
N VAL A 11 -55.51 38.30 4.93
CA VAL A 11 -54.77 37.63 6.02
C VAL A 11 -54.24 36.27 5.57
N PHE A 12 -55.05 35.49 4.86
CA PHE A 12 -54.65 34.18 4.33
C PHE A 12 -53.52 34.32 3.31
N VAL A 13 -53.64 35.24 2.36
CA VAL A 13 -52.59 35.51 1.36
C VAL A 13 -51.30 36.00 2.04
N ALA A 14 -51.42 36.87 3.04
CA ALA A 14 -50.29 37.38 3.80
C ALA A 14 -49.57 36.30 4.64
N LEU A 15 -50.19 35.15 4.92
CA LEU A 15 -49.55 34.02 5.60
C LEU A 15 -49.01 32.99 4.60
N VAL A 16 -49.77 32.67 3.56
CA VAL A 16 -49.41 31.61 2.60
C VAL A 16 -48.23 32.03 1.73
N ILE A 17 -48.19 33.27 1.25
CA ILE A 17 -47.08 33.75 0.42
C ILE A 17 -45.72 33.66 1.15
N PRO A 18 -45.54 34.23 2.35
CA PRO A 18 -44.25 34.13 3.03
C PRO A 18 -43.94 32.70 3.47
N ALA A 19 -44.94 31.89 3.85
CA ALA A 19 -44.71 30.48 4.15
C ALA A 19 -44.20 29.72 2.91
N PHE A 20 -44.79 29.96 1.74
CA PHE A 20 -44.37 29.35 0.48
C PHE A 20 -42.97 29.79 0.07
N LEU A 21 -42.67 31.09 0.17
CA LEU A 21 -41.33 31.63 -0.09
C LEU A 21 -40.28 31.05 0.86
N PHE A 22 -40.61 30.93 2.15
CA PHE A 22 -39.72 30.31 3.13
C PHE A 22 -39.42 28.85 2.78
N LEU A 23 -40.44 28.07 2.40
CA LEU A 23 -40.26 26.68 1.97
C LEU A 23 -39.41 26.57 0.70
N LEU A 24 -39.60 27.47 -0.27
CA LEU A 24 -38.78 27.51 -1.49
C LEU A 24 -37.32 27.83 -1.19
N LEU A 25 -37.07 28.86 -0.38
CA LEU A 25 -35.71 29.25 0.01
C LEU A 25 -35.02 28.13 0.79
N ASN A 26 -35.74 27.49 1.72
CA ASN A 26 -35.21 26.38 2.50
C ASN A 26 -34.89 25.16 1.62
N ARG A 27 -35.78 24.83 0.67
CA ARG A 27 -35.53 23.75 -0.31
C ARG A 27 -34.30 24.04 -1.16
N ASN A 28 -34.13 25.26 -1.65
CA ASN A 28 -32.98 25.64 -2.46
C ASN A 28 -31.68 25.57 -1.65
N HIS A 29 -31.70 26.07 -0.42
CA HIS A 29 -30.55 26.00 0.48
C HIS A 29 -30.17 24.55 0.81
N LEU A 30 -31.15 23.70 1.13
CA LEU A 30 -30.92 22.28 1.42
C LEU A 30 -30.37 21.54 0.19
N SER A 31 -30.96 21.79 -1.00
CA SER A 31 -30.50 21.19 -2.26
C SER A 31 -29.04 21.54 -2.54
N ASN A 32 -28.66 22.82 -2.35
CA ASN A 32 -27.29 23.26 -2.56
C ASN A 32 -26.31 22.65 -1.54
N GLN A 33 -26.73 22.44 -0.30
CA GLN A 33 -25.90 21.72 0.69
C GLN A 33 -25.70 20.26 0.30
N VAL A 34 -26.77 19.58 -0.12
CA VAL A 34 -26.71 18.18 -0.57
C VAL A 34 -25.78 18.05 -1.75
N GLU A 35 -25.93 18.89 -2.79
CA GLU A 35 -25.07 18.86 -3.98
C GLU A 35 -23.59 19.06 -3.63
N LYS A 36 -23.27 20.02 -2.75
CA LYS A 36 -21.89 20.22 -2.29
C LYS A 36 -21.34 19.02 -1.54
N ARG A 37 -22.14 18.41 -0.66
CA ARG A 37 -21.74 17.22 0.10
C ARG A 37 -21.54 16.01 -0.80
N GLU A 38 -22.43 15.80 -1.77
CA GLU A 38 -22.28 14.73 -2.76
C GLU A 38 -21.02 14.93 -3.61
N ALA A 39 -20.73 16.16 -4.03
CA ALA A 39 -19.49 16.46 -4.73
C ALA A 39 -18.25 16.17 -3.88
N GLU A 40 -18.23 16.58 -2.60
CA GLU A 40 -17.16 16.24 -1.64
C GLU A 40 -17.02 14.73 -1.44
N LEU A 41 -18.13 14.01 -1.31
CA LEU A 41 -18.13 12.56 -1.12
C LEU A 41 -17.63 11.82 -2.37
N VAL A 42 -17.98 12.28 -3.56
CA VAL A 42 -17.50 11.69 -4.82
C VAL A 42 -16.00 11.91 -4.98
N THR A 43 -15.48 13.09 -4.64
CA THR A 43 -14.03 13.33 -4.69
C THR A 43 -13.30 12.50 -3.64
N GLU A 44 -13.82 12.41 -2.42
CA GLU A 44 -13.26 11.56 -1.36
C GLU A 44 -13.29 10.08 -1.77
N GLN A 45 -14.39 9.60 -2.33
CA GLN A 45 -14.52 8.24 -2.85
C GLN A 45 -13.48 7.96 -3.93
N ALA A 46 -13.29 8.88 -4.88
CA ALA A 46 -12.27 8.73 -5.92
C ALA A 46 -10.86 8.65 -5.32
N THR A 47 -10.56 9.46 -4.30
CA THR A 47 -9.27 9.38 -3.60
C THR A 47 -9.12 8.05 -2.85
N ASN A 48 -10.16 7.57 -2.18
CA ASN A 48 -10.12 6.32 -1.44
C ASN A 48 -9.94 5.11 -2.36
N VAL A 49 -10.56 5.12 -3.55
CA VAL A 49 -10.33 4.08 -4.58
C VAL A 49 -8.89 4.13 -5.08
N ALA A 50 -8.35 5.32 -5.33
CA ALA A 50 -6.96 5.46 -5.75
C ALA A 50 -5.98 4.95 -4.68
N LEU A 51 -6.19 5.31 -3.41
CA LEU A 51 -5.39 4.82 -2.29
C LEU A 51 -5.53 3.31 -2.11
N GLY A 52 -6.74 2.76 -2.24
CA GLY A 52 -6.99 1.31 -2.20
C GLY A 52 -6.20 0.56 -3.26
N ASN A 53 -6.24 1.02 -4.51
CA ASN A 53 -5.47 0.42 -5.60
C ASN A 53 -3.95 0.46 -5.35
N ILE A 54 -3.46 1.54 -4.74
CA ILE A 54 -2.05 1.65 -4.35
C ILE A 54 -1.72 0.60 -3.27
N ILE A 55 -2.53 0.50 -2.23
CA ILE A 55 -2.35 -0.48 -1.15
C ILE A 55 -2.33 -1.91 -1.71
N ASP A 56 -3.25 -2.25 -2.62
CA ASP A 56 -3.31 -3.57 -3.25
C ASP A 56 -2.05 -3.87 -4.06
N ALA A 57 -1.55 -2.89 -4.82
CA ALA A 57 -0.32 -3.03 -5.59
C ALA A 57 0.92 -3.23 -4.69
N TYR A 58 1.03 -2.46 -3.60
CA TYR A 58 2.10 -2.64 -2.61
C TYR A 58 2.01 -3.98 -1.90
N GLY A 59 0.80 -4.42 -1.54
CA GLY A 59 0.57 -5.73 -0.91
C GLY A 59 0.99 -6.90 -1.83
N ALA A 60 0.65 -6.82 -3.12
CA ALA A 60 1.08 -7.81 -4.10
C ALA A 60 2.61 -7.82 -4.30
N ASN A 61 3.24 -6.64 -4.33
CA ASN A 61 4.70 -6.51 -4.44
C ASN A 61 5.40 -7.09 -3.20
N ASP A 62 4.95 -6.76 -1.99
CA ASP A 62 5.50 -7.31 -0.75
C ASP A 62 5.39 -8.83 -0.68
N ALA A 63 4.27 -9.40 -1.16
CA ALA A 63 4.09 -10.84 -1.25
C ALA A 63 5.07 -11.47 -2.27
N ALA A 64 5.22 -10.85 -3.44
CA ALA A 64 6.17 -11.29 -4.45
C ALA A 64 7.63 -11.20 -3.97
N ASN A 65 7.98 -10.11 -3.27
CA ASN A 65 9.30 -9.89 -2.71
C ASN A 65 9.62 -10.93 -1.63
N ARG A 66 8.69 -11.18 -0.70
CA ARG A 66 8.83 -12.26 0.30
C ARG A 66 9.04 -13.62 -0.36
N ALA A 67 8.30 -13.93 -1.42
CA ALA A 67 8.49 -15.17 -2.17
C ALA A 67 9.85 -15.22 -2.89
N ALA A 68 10.32 -14.11 -3.44
CA ALA A 68 11.65 -14.02 -4.06
C ALA A 68 12.77 -14.20 -3.02
N THR A 69 12.68 -13.53 -1.88
CA THR A 69 13.64 -13.67 -0.77
C THR A 69 13.66 -15.11 -0.26
N ALA A 70 12.50 -15.77 -0.11
CA ALA A 70 12.45 -17.16 0.32
C ALA A 70 13.17 -18.10 -0.67
N ARG A 71 12.96 -17.90 -1.99
CA ARG A 71 13.66 -18.67 -3.03
C ARG A 71 15.17 -18.40 -3.02
N GLN A 72 15.58 -17.15 -2.82
CA GLN A 72 17.00 -16.81 -2.72
C GLN A 72 17.67 -17.47 -1.52
N LEU A 73 17.02 -17.40 -0.35
CA LEU A 73 17.54 -17.99 0.88
C LEU A 73 17.70 -19.51 0.77
N ASP A 74 16.73 -20.18 0.14
CA ASP A 74 16.82 -21.62 -0.13
C ASP A 74 18.01 -21.96 -1.05
N LYS A 75 18.17 -21.18 -2.13
CA LYS A 75 19.30 -21.35 -3.06
C LYS A 75 20.64 -21.14 -2.36
N GLU A 76 20.76 -20.10 -1.53
CA GLU A 76 21.97 -19.83 -0.76
C GLU A 76 22.29 -20.95 0.24
N ARG A 77 21.28 -21.49 0.93
CA ARG A 77 21.45 -22.64 1.83
C ARG A 77 21.95 -23.87 1.08
N LYS A 78 21.38 -24.17 -0.08
CA LYS A 78 21.82 -25.29 -0.92
C LYS A 78 23.27 -25.09 -1.39
N LEU A 79 23.61 -23.89 -1.84
CA LEU A 79 24.95 -23.56 -2.31
C LEU A 79 25.99 -23.70 -1.19
N ARG A 80 25.66 -23.23 0.02
CA ARG A 80 26.51 -23.39 1.20
C ARG A 80 26.74 -24.86 1.55
N ASN A 81 25.67 -25.66 1.57
CA ASN A 81 25.80 -27.08 1.88
C ASN A 81 26.66 -27.82 0.84
N GLU A 82 26.46 -27.54 -0.45
CA GLU A 82 27.28 -28.14 -1.51
C GLU A 82 28.76 -27.71 -1.43
N SER A 83 29.00 -26.44 -1.12
CA SER A 83 30.35 -25.92 -0.91
C SER A 83 31.04 -26.60 0.28
N GLU A 84 30.35 -26.73 1.42
CA GLU A 84 30.86 -27.42 2.60
C GLU A 84 31.18 -28.88 2.31
N ASP A 85 30.32 -29.59 1.59
CA ASP A 85 30.56 -30.99 1.21
C ASP A 85 31.77 -31.15 0.28
N ARG A 86 31.91 -30.27 -0.73
CA ARG A 86 33.10 -30.26 -1.59
C ARG A 86 34.37 -29.99 -0.78
N LEU A 87 34.31 -29.05 0.16
CA LEU A 87 35.45 -28.66 0.99
C LEU A 87 35.82 -29.79 1.98
N ARG A 88 34.84 -30.51 2.53
CA ARG A 88 35.07 -31.73 3.32
C ARG A 88 35.76 -32.82 2.50
N ARG A 89 35.27 -33.10 1.27
CA ARG A 89 35.89 -34.09 0.37
C ARG A 89 37.32 -33.72 0.02
N PHE A 90 37.56 -32.44 -0.32
CA PHE A 90 38.90 -31.93 -0.63
C PHE A 90 39.86 -32.11 0.55
N LYS A 91 39.43 -31.74 1.77
CA LYS A 91 40.24 -31.95 2.98
C LYS A 91 40.50 -33.43 3.26
N ALA A 92 39.52 -34.29 3.06
CA ALA A 92 39.68 -35.74 3.24
C ALA A 92 40.69 -36.33 2.23
N SER A 93 40.65 -35.92 0.97
CA SER A 93 41.64 -36.34 -0.04
C SER A 93 43.04 -35.76 0.21
N ALA A 94 43.13 -34.53 0.72
CA ALA A 94 44.39 -33.91 1.09
C ALA A 94 45.03 -34.58 2.33
N ALA A 95 44.23 -35.06 3.29
CA ALA A 95 44.73 -35.73 4.48
C ALA A 95 45.57 -37.00 4.20
N SER A 96 45.42 -37.61 3.03
CA SER A 96 46.24 -38.76 2.59
C SER A 96 47.49 -38.38 1.78
N ASP A 97 47.68 -37.11 1.45
CA ASP A 97 48.77 -36.64 0.57
C ASP A 97 49.79 -35.79 1.37
N ASP A 98 50.98 -36.34 1.58
CA ASP A 98 52.07 -35.78 2.44
C ASP A 98 52.57 -34.41 1.94
N CYS A 99 52.40 -34.12 0.63
CA CYS A 99 52.69 -32.81 0.04
C CYS A 99 51.69 -31.72 0.39
N SER A 100 50.45 -32.07 0.75
CA SER A 100 49.38 -31.09 1.01
C SER A 100 49.26 -30.67 2.49
N ILE A 101 49.87 -31.45 3.39
CA ILE A 101 49.91 -31.18 4.84
C ILE A 101 51.14 -30.33 5.20
N LYS A 102 52.20 -30.40 4.40
CA LYS A 102 53.40 -29.59 4.60
C LYS A 102 53.14 -28.14 4.17
N PRO A 103 53.47 -27.14 5.00
CA PRO A 103 53.42 -25.74 4.56
C PRO A 103 54.29 -25.57 3.32
N LEU A 104 53.80 -24.80 2.35
CA LEU A 104 54.51 -24.54 1.10
C LEU A 104 55.90 -24.00 1.45
N PRO A 105 57.00 -24.62 0.98
CA PRO A 105 58.34 -24.18 1.34
C PRO A 105 58.54 -22.74 0.85
N ASP A 106 59.11 -21.89 1.70
CA ASP A 106 59.22 -20.43 1.53
C ASP A 106 59.78 -20.02 0.15
N ALA A 107 60.70 -20.84 -0.40
CA ALA A 107 61.28 -20.67 -1.72
C ALA A 107 60.29 -20.76 -2.90
N SER A 108 59.13 -21.38 -2.71
CA SER A 108 58.08 -21.54 -3.74
C SER A 108 57.00 -20.46 -3.70
N ILE A 109 56.88 -19.72 -2.58
CA ILE A 109 55.98 -18.56 -2.48
C ILE A 109 56.51 -17.40 -3.33
N VAL A 110 57.83 -17.25 -3.42
CA VAL A 110 58.50 -16.26 -4.28
C VAL A 110 58.13 -16.43 -5.77
N ILE A 111 57.83 -17.65 -6.22
CA ILE A 111 57.50 -17.94 -7.63
C ILE A 111 56.04 -17.57 -7.96
N LEU A 112 55.14 -17.52 -6.97
CA LEU A 112 53.72 -17.18 -7.16
C LEU A 112 53.43 -15.68 -7.03
N GLN A 113 54.44 -14.88 -6.70
CA GLN A 113 54.34 -13.44 -6.47
C GLN A 113 54.87 -12.60 -7.65
N GLU A 114 55.22 -13.23 -8.78
CA GLU A 114 55.50 -12.59 -10.07
C GLU A 114 54.24 -12.58 -10.97
#